data_AF-A0A969KKN1-F1
#
_entry.id   AF-A0A969KKN1-F1
#
_cell.length_a   1.000
_cell.length_b   1.000
_cell.length_c   1.000
_cell.angle_alpha   90.00
_cell.angle_beta   90.00
_cell.angle_gamma   90.00
#
_symmetry.space_group_name_H-M   'P 1'
#
loop_
_entity.id
_entity.type
_entity.pdbx_description
1 polymer ?
#
loop_
_entity_poly.entity_id
_entity_poly.type
_entity_poly.pdbx_seq_one_letter_code
_entity_poly.pdbx_strand_id
1 'polypeptide(L)'
;MKSLFAILVLFLSNPSVIQTDEVLPYPDNSLHVEQYQSLGMPSPDEIWNAAEYKRAVKVIKGYYDVDKWSIPRKESEYSGALFERMTKIENFEIITDKTENIQERLREHDDLLHSVGQLMSMYVEPYEDVQRLWCRRFDAQNVIPLERHFIRVGVLKDLQGMMSDRGQRNSDLDLMTDKLMVGVSTTIEEYLLIIEHDFHQYQSKDLEWFAAELLDWSIKMKDYLSDAQILTLTKNWKF
;
A
#
# COMPACT_ATOMS: atom_id res chain seq x y z
N MET A 1 8.22 15.31 -15.16
CA MET A 1 9.21 14.27 -15.55
C MET A 1 10.66 14.77 -15.52
N LYS A 2 11.04 15.86 -16.20
CA LYS A 2 12.45 16.33 -16.17
C LYS A 2 12.95 16.73 -14.76
N SER A 3 12.10 17.32 -13.92
CA SER A 3 12.46 17.73 -12.55
C SER A 3 12.57 16.55 -11.57
N LEU A 4 11.64 15.60 -11.59
CA LEU A 4 11.67 14.41 -10.72
C LEU A 4 12.85 13.49 -11.11
N PHE A 5 13.14 13.38 -12.40
CA PHE A 5 14.35 12.72 -12.88
C PHE A 5 15.61 13.49 -12.47
N ALA A 6 15.60 14.82 -12.46
CA ALA A 6 16.73 15.61 -11.98
C ALA A 6 16.95 15.48 -10.47
N ILE A 7 15.88 15.45 -9.67
CA ILE A 7 15.91 15.20 -8.22
C ILE A 7 16.45 13.79 -7.95
N LEU A 8 15.92 12.77 -8.65
CA LEU A 8 16.40 11.38 -8.54
C LEU A 8 17.88 11.25 -8.93
N VAL A 9 18.29 11.90 -10.02
CA VAL A 9 19.69 11.92 -10.48
C VAL A 9 20.60 12.71 -9.51
N LEU A 10 20.09 13.77 -8.88
CA LEU A 10 20.80 14.51 -7.81
C LEU A 10 20.97 13.67 -6.55
N PHE A 11 19.98 12.85 -6.18
CA PHE A 11 20.06 11.91 -5.06
C PHE A 11 21.06 10.78 -5.35
N LEU A 12 21.07 10.20 -6.55
CA LEU A 12 22.00 9.13 -6.93
C LEU A 12 23.45 9.60 -7.13
N SER A 13 23.69 10.90 -7.35
CA SER A 13 25.02 11.44 -7.63
C SER A 13 25.76 12.00 -6.41
N ASN A 14 25.13 12.02 -5.23
CA ASN A 14 25.74 12.49 -3.98
C ASN A 14 25.81 11.37 -2.93
N PRO A 15 26.82 10.48 -3.00
CA PRO A 15 27.00 9.39 -2.04
C PRO A 15 27.54 9.87 -0.67
N SER A 16 27.34 11.14 -0.33
CA SER A 16 27.76 11.68 0.97
C SER A 16 27.05 10.87 2.05
N VAL A 17 27.86 10.03 2.71
CA VAL A 17 27.49 9.04 3.71
C VAL A 17 26.44 9.62 4.65
N ILE A 18 25.19 9.20 4.45
CA ILE A 18 24.12 9.44 5.39
C ILE A 18 24.52 8.66 6.66
N GLN A 19 25.08 9.37 7.64
CA GLN A 19 25.25 8.83 8.97
C GLN A 19 23.85 8.73 9.57
N THR A 20 23.23 7.57 9.39
CA THR A 20 22.00 7.24 10.12
C THR A 20 22.40 7.11 11.58
N ASP A 21 21.85 7.96 12.44
CA ASP A 21 21.89 7.71 13.89
C ASP A 21 21.37 6.29 14.11
N GLU A 22 22.15 5.44 14.78
CA GLU A 22 21.81 4.04 15.03
C GLU A 22 20.68 4.01 16.04
N VAL A 23 19.44 4.12 15.55
CA VAL A 23 18.27 4.02 16.41
C VAL A 23 18.11 2.56 16.81
N LEU A 24 18.25 2.30 18.10
CA LEU A 24 18.09 0.97 18.66
C LEU A 24 16.66 0.48 18.43
N PRO A 25 16.46 -0.67 17.76
CA PRO A 25 15.13 -1.19 17.50
C PRO A 25 14.43 -1.57 18.81
N TYR A 26 13.14 -1.26 18.92
CA TYR A 26 12.35 -1.69 20.07
C TYR A 26 12.32 -3.24 20.15
N PRO A 27 12.44 -3.84 21.35
CA PRO A 27 12.39 -5.29 21.55
C PRO A 27 11.16 -5.94 20.89
N ASP A 28 11.32 -7.14 20.36
CA ASP A 28 10.19 -7.87 19.77
C ASP A 28 9.34 -8.55 20.84
N ASN A 29 8.22 -7.90 21.17
CA ASN A 29 7.21 -8.41 22.09
C ASN A 29 6.01 -9.03 21.35
N SER A 30 6.13 -9.27 20.03
CA SER A 30 5.06 -9.93 19.29
C SER A 30 4.89 -11.38 19.74
N LEU A 31 3.68 -11.90 19.56
CA LEU A 31 3.37 -13.28 19.94
C LEU A 31 3.77 -14.27 18.85
N HIS A 32 3.88 -15.54 19.22
CA HIS A 32 3.99 -16.61 18.23
C HIS A 32 2.71 -16.74 17.39
N VAL A 33 2.85 -17.18 16.15
CA VAL A 33 1.76 -17.40 15.18
C VAL A 33 0.61 -18.20 15.81
N GLU A 34 0.91 -19.29 16.51
CA GLU A 34 -0.08 -20.19 17.11
C GLU A 34 -0.94 -19.48 18.17
N GLN A 35 -0.35 -18.50 18.87
CA GLN A 35 -1.06 -17.73 19.88
C GLN A 35 -2.07 -16.79 19.22
N TYR A 36 -1.70 -16.09 18.14
CA TYR A 36 -2.67 -15.30 17.37
C TYR A 36 -3.77 -16.19 16.78
N GLN A 37 -3.42 -17.36 16.25
CA GLN A 37 -4.41 -18.31 15.68
C GLN A 37 -5.41 -18.80 16.73
N SER A 38 -4.95 -19.07 17.96
CA SER A 38 -5.83 -19.42 19.08
C SER A 38 -6.88 -18.36 19.42
N LEU A 39 -6.65 -17.11 18.98
CA LEU A 39 -7.54 -15.96 19.16
C LEU A 39 -8.38 -15.67 17.91
N GLY A 40 -8.29 -16.51 16.88
CA GLY A 40 -9.06 -16.40 15.65
C GLY A 40 -8.33 -15.71 14.50
N MET A 41 -7.01 -15.49 14.60
CA MET A 41 -6.20 -15.06 13.46
C MET A 41 -6.19 -16.15 12.39
N PRO A 42 -6.38 -15.82 11.10
CA PRO A 42 -6.23 -16.78 10.03
C PRO A 42 -4.81 -17.35 9.94
N SER A 43 -4.67 -18.52 9.31
CA SER A 43 -3.36 -19.13 9.10
C SER A 43 -2.50 -18.32 8.12
N PRO A 44 -1.19 -18.13 8.36
CA PRO A 44 -0.30 -17.51 7.39
C PRO A 44 -0.04 -18.39 6.16
N ASP A 45 -0.34 -19.69 6.23
CA ASP A 45 -0.13 -20.61 5.10
C ASP A 45 -1.27 -20.55 4.07
N GLU A 46 -2.42 -19.98 4.44
CA GLU A 46 -3.59 -19.84 3.59
C GLU A 46 -3.62 -18.48 2.90
N ILE A 47 -4.23 -18.41 1.71
CA ILE A 47 -4.52 -17.13 1.05
C ILE A 47 -5.67 -16.45 1.80
N TRP A 48 -5.54 -15.16 2.08
CA TRP A 48 -6.56 -14.41 2.82
C TRP A 48 -7.51 -13.71 1.85
N ASN A 49 -8.81 -13.89 2.02
CA ASN A 49 -9.82 -13.02 1.41
C ASN A 49 -10.27 -11.92 2.40
N ALA A 50 -11.30 -11.15 2.04
CA ALA A 50 -11.78 -10.07 2.89
C ALA A 50 -12.27 -10.54 4.27
N ALA A 51 -12.88 -11.72 4.38
CA ALA A 51 -13.31 -12.29 5.66
C ALA A 51 -12.12 -12.67 6.56
N GLU A 52 -11.04 -13.20 6.00
CA GLU A 52 -9.79 -13.42 6.75
C GLU A 52 -9.21 -12.11 7.26
N TYR A 53 -9.10 -11.09 6.41
CA TYR A 53 -8.61 -9.77 6.83
C TYR A 53 -9.47 -9.16 7.94
N LYS A 54 -10.81 -9.29 7.88
CA LYS A 54 -11.70 -8.83 8.96
C LYS A 54 -11.39 -9.52 10.30
N ARG A 55 -11.14 -10.84 10.27
CA ARG A 55 -10.72 -11.58 11.47
C ARG A 55 -9.36 -11.11 11.97
N ALA A 56 -8.39 -10.92 11.06
CA ALA A 56 -7.08 -10.43 11.40
C ALA A 56 -7.13 -9.04 12.05
N VAL A 57 -7.85 -8.09 11.45
CA VAL A 57 -8.08 -6.75 12.03
C VAL A 57 -8.63 -6.85 13.45
N LYS A 58 -9.63 -7.70 13.68
CA LYS A 58 -10.23 -7.86 15.01
C LYS A 58 -9.20 -8.31 16.04
N VAL A 59 -8.37 -9.30 15.70
CA VAL A 59 -7.32 -9.81 16.60
C VAL A 59 -6.25 -8.75 16.84
N ILE A 60 -5.73 -8.13 15.78
CA ILE A 60 -4.68 -7.11 15.88
C ILE A 60 -5.14 -5.90 16.67
N LYS A 61 -6.37 -5.43 16.44
CA LYS A 61 -6.93 -4.32 17.18
C LYS A 61 -7.03 -4.60 18.69
N GLY A 62 -7.41 -5.82 19.07
CA GLY A 62 -7.44 -6.24 20.47
C GLY A 62 -6.09 -6.11 21.17
N TYR A 63 -4.99 -6.43 20.47
CA TYR A 63 -3.63 -6.21 20.98
C TYR A 63 -3.23 -4.75 20.93
N TYR A 64 -3.49 -4.08 19.81
CA TYR A 64 -3.14 -2.68 19.63
C TYR A 64 -3.68 -1.79 20.77
N ASP A 65 -4.91 -2.03 21.21
CA ASP A 65 -5.57 -1.27 22.27
C ASP A 65 -4.98 -1.55 23.67
N VAL A 66 -4.36 -2.70 23.90
CA VAL A 66 -3.81 -3.12 25.21
C VAL A 66 -2.30 -2.93 25.29
N ASP A 67 -1.60 -3.46 24.30
CA ASP A 67 -0.16 -3.35 24.11
C ASP A 67 0.16 -3.34 22.61
N LYS A 68 0.36 -2.15 22.08
CA LYS A 68 0.71 -1.93 20.68
C LYS A 68 2.01 -2.64 20.26
N TRP A 69 2.89 -3.04 21.18
CA TRP A 69 4.13 -3.74 20.87
C TRP A 69 3.93 -5.24 20.60
N SER A 70 2.74 -5.75 20.93
CA SER A 70 2.34 -7.14 20.75
C SER A 70 1.66 -7.42 19.40
N ILE A 71 1.80 -6.57 18.38
CA ILE A 71 1.26 -6.85 17.02
C ILE A 71 2.33 -7.52 16.13
N PRO A 72 1.95 -8.28 15.08
CA PRO A 72 2.91 -8.95 14.21
C PRO A 72 3.91 -8.00 13.58
N ARG A 73 5.15 -8.46 13.43
CA ARG A 73 6.30 -7.66 13.01
C ARG A 73 7.00 -8.31 11.82
N LYS A 74 7.38 -7.50 10.83
CA LYS A 74 8.25 -7.93 9.72
C LYS A 74 9.53 -8.58 10.27
N GLU A 75 9.96 -9.69 9.67
CA GLU A 75 11.22 -10.39 10.04
C GLU A 75 11.28 -10.86 11.50
N SER A 76 10.17 -10.83 12.23
CA SER A 76 10.08 -11.43 13.56
C SER A 76 10.15 -12.95 13.46
N GLU A 77 10.95 -13.58 14.32
CA GLU A 77 10.93 -15.04 14.48
C GLU A 77 9.60 -15.54 15.06
N TYR A 78 8.86 -14.68 15.76
CA TYR A 78 7.59 -15.01 16.41
C TYR A 78 6.40 -14.85 15.47
N SER A 79 6.37 -13.73 14.75
CA SER A 79 5.17 -13.27 14.04
C SER A 79 5.43 -12.87 12.57
N GLY A 80 6.65 -13.05 12.08
CA GLY A 80 7.07 -12.64 10.74
C GLY A 80 6.23 -13.26 9.64
N ALA A 81 5.86 -14.54 9.78
CA ALA A 81 5.01 -15.24 8.80
C ALA A 81 3.61 -14.62 8.69
N LEU A 82 3.02 -14.17 9.81
CA LEU A 82 1.74 -13.45 9.79
C LEU A 82 1.90 -12.08 9.14
N PHE A 83 2.98 -11.36 9.45
CA PHE A 83 3.25 -10.08 8.82
C PHE A 83 3.42 -10.22 7.31
N GLU A 84 4.23 -11.18 6.86
CA GLU A 84 4.43 -11.48 5.43
C GLU A 84 3.11 -11.83 4.75
N ARG A 85 2.28 -12.68 5.36
CA ARG A 85 0.96 -12.99 4.82
C ARG A 85 0.09 -11.75 4.71
N MET A 86 0.04 -10.87 5.71
CA MET A 86 -0.76 -9.64 5.66
C MET A 86 -0.40 -8.70 4.50
N THR A 87 0.84 -8.80 4.01
CA THR A 87 1.36 -7.96 2.93
C THR A 87 1.44 -8.67 1.57
N LYS A 88 1.03 -9.95 1.48
CA LYS A 88 1.13 -10.73 0.24
C LYS A 88 0.12 -10.27 -0.81
N ILE A 89 0.60 -10.13 -2.05
CA ILE A 89 -0.22 -9.70 -3.18
C ILE A 89 -1.26 -10.76 -3.59
N GLU A 90 -0.97 -12.04 -3.32
CA GLU A 90 -1.85 -13.16 -3.61
C GLU A 90 -3.20 -13.02 -2.89
N ASN A 91 -3.25 -12.30 -1.77
CA ASN A 91 -4.51 -12.05 -1.07
C ASN A 91 -5.49 -11.16 -1.87
N PHE A 92 -5.00 -10.47 -2.89
CA PHE A 92 -5.80 -9.57 -3.72
C PHE A 92 -6.21 -10.21 -5.06
N GLU A 93 -5.78 -11.44 -5.35
CA GLU A 93 -6.03 -12.11 -6.64
C GLU A 93 -7.51 -12.27 -6.96
N ILE A 94 -8.36 -12.49 -5.96
CA ILE A 94 -9.82 -12.60 -6.16
C ILE A 94 -10.42 -11.35 -6.80
N ILE A 95 -9.81 -10.18 -6.59
CA ILE A 95 -10.33 -8.92 -7.14
C ILE A 95 -9.99 -8.81 -8.64
N THR A 96 -8.86 -9.38 -9.06
CA THR A 96 -8.39 -9.34 -10.45
C THR A 96 -8.83 -10.57 -11.26
N ASP A 97 -9.32 -11.62 -10.61
CA ASP A 97 -9.83 -12.82 -11.26
C ASP A 97 -11.09 -12.53 -12.10
N LYS A 98 -10.94 -12.54 -13.42
CA LYS A 98 -12.04 -12.27 -14.37
C LYS A 98 -13.01 -13.45 -14.52
N THR A 99 -12.71 -14.61 -13.95
CA THR A 99 -13.64 -15.74 -13.93
C THR A 99 -14.75 -15.56 -12.89
N GLU A 100 -14.49 -14.74 -11.86
CA GLU A 100 -15.47 -14.37 -10.85
C GLU A 100 -16.44 -13.28 -11.34
N ASN A 101 -17.65 -13.28 -10.78
CA ASN A 101 -18.65 -12.26 -11.08
C ASN A 101 -18.16 -10.89 -10.58
N ILE A 102 -18.30 -9.85 -11.43
CA ILE A 102 -17.94 -8.46 -11.09
C ILE A 102 -18.56 -7.97 -9.77
N GLN A 103 -19.76 -8.42 -9.41
CA GLN A 103 -20.39 -8.06 -8.14
C GLN A 103 -19.64 -8.63 -6.94
N GLU A 104 -19.16 -9.87 -7.05
CA GLU A 104 -18.39 -10.54 -6.02
C GLU A 104 -17.02 -9.87 -5.87
N ARG A 105 -16.34 -9.62 -7.00
CA ARG A 105 -15.07 -8.90 -7.06
C ARG A 105 -15.14 -7.52 -6.41
N LEU A 106 -16.21 -6.76 -6.68
CA LEU A 106 -16.44 -5.43 -6.08
C LEU A 106 -16.68 -5.51 -4.57
N ARG A 107 -17.45 -6.51 -4.11
CA ARG A 107 -17.69 -6.72 -2.68
C ARG A 107 -16.40 -7.06 -1.93
N GLU A 108 -15.67 -8.06 -2.43
CA GLU A 108 -14.38 -8.48 -1.86
C GLU A 108 -13.40 -7.32 -1.85
N HIS A 109 -13.33 -6.57 -2.96
CA HIS A 109 -12.52 -5.36 -3.05
C HIS A 109 -12.81 -4.37 -1.92
N ASP A 110 -14.06 -3.96 -1.74
CA ASP A 110 -14.41 -2.91 -0.77
C ASP A 110 -14.13 -3.37 0.67
N ASP A 111 -14.48 -4.62 0.99
CA ASP A 111 -14.26 -5.20 2.31
C ASP A 111 -12.76 -5.39 2.63
N LEU A 112 -11.98 -5.83 1.64
CA LEU A 112 -10.55 -6.03 1.78
C LEU A 112 -9.85 -4.68 1.92
N LEU A 113 -10.14 -3.71 1.06
CA LEU A 113 -9.57 -2.36 1.14
C LEU A 113 -9.83 -1.71 2.50
N HIS A 114 -11.07 -1.83 2.99
CA HIS A 114 -11.44 -1.30 4.30
C HIS A 114 -10.61 -1.94 5.42
N SER A 115 -10.52 -3.27 5.42
CA SER A 115 -9.80 -4.04 6.44
C SER A 115 -8.30 -3.76 6.42
N VAL A 116 -7.68 -3.72 5.23
CA VAL A 116 -6.27 -3.37 5.11
C VAL A 116 -6.03 -1.91 5.51
N GLY A 117 -6.93 -0.98 5.19
CA GLY A 117 -6.86 0.40 5.67
C GLY A 117 -6.82 0.48 7.21
N GLN A 118 -7.65 -0.31 7.87
CA GLN A 118 -7.65 -0.43 9.34
C GLN A 118 -6.34 -1.01 9.87
N LEU A 119 -5.83 -2.10 9.28
CA LEU A 119 -4.52 -2.64 9.64
C LEU A 119 -3.43 -1.57 9.51
N MET A 120 -3.34 -0.92 8.35
CA MET A 120 -2.33 0.12 8.11
C MET A 120 -2.37 1.19 9.18
N SER A 121 -3.55 1.67 9.57
CA SER A 121 -3.68 2.72 10.58
C SER A 121 -3.10 2.34 11.95
N MET A 122 -3.04 1.04 12.28
CA MET A 122 -2.42 0.54 13.53
C MET A 122 -0.89 0.43 13.43
N TYR A 123 -0.36 0.38 12.21
CA TYR A 123 1.08 0.37 11.91
C TYR A 123 1.64 1.78 11.62
N VAL A 124 0.79 2.79 11.41
CA VAL A 124 1.23 4.17 11.19
C VAL A 124 1.22 4.94 12.51
N GLU A 125 2.39 5.39 12.98
CA GLU A 125 2.49 6.30 14.12
C GLU A 125 2.93 7.69 13.65
N PRO A 126 2.17 8.75 13.97
CA PRO A 126 2.42 10.03 13.35
C PRO A 126 3.60 10.79 14.01
N TYR A 127 3.97 10.55 15.27
CA TYR A 127 4.93 11.44 15.99
C TYR A 127 5.67 10.79 17.19
N GLU A 128 6.25 9.59 17.07
CA GLU A 128 7.00 9.01 18.20
C GLU A 128 8.52 9.15 18.04
N ASP A 129 9.17 9.63 19.12
CA ASP A 129 10.63 9.73 19.32
C ASP A 129 11.34 8.36 19.30
N VAL A 130 10.56 7.27 19.26
CA VAL A 130 11.04 5.89 19.32
C VAL A 130 10.64 5.18 18.03
N GLN A 131 11.61 4.65 17.29
CA GLN A 131 11.34 3.96 16.02
C GLN A 131 10.63 2.62 16.25
N ARG A 132 9.31 2.60 16.04
CA ARG A 132 8.52 1.35 16.02
C ARG A 132 8.74 0.54 14.73
N LEU A 133 8.69 1.24 13.60
CA LEU A 133 8.44 0.68 12.28
C LEU A 133 9.07 1.50 11.13
N TRP A 134 9.97 2.47 11.36
CA TRP A 134 10.32 3.46 10.32
C TRP A 134 10.88 2.89 9.01
N CYS A 135 11.84 1.96 9.03
CA CYS A 135 12.24 1.22 7.80
C CYS A 135 11.16 0.26 7.27
N ARG A 136 10.18 -0.13 8.10
CA ARG A 136 9.03 -0.98 7.72
C ARG A 136 7.83 -0.16 7.20
N ARG A 137 7.82 1.16 7.45
CA ARG A 137 6.85 2.13 6.95
C ARG A 137 6.88 2.12 5.43
N PHE A 138 8.08 1.98 4.85
CA PHE A 138 8.30 1.92 3.42
C PHE A 138 7.74 0.63 2.77
N ASP A 139 8.04 -0.55 3.30
CA ASP A 139 7.56 -1.81 2.70
C ASP A 139 6.03 -1.98 2.81
N ALA A 140 5.45 -1.66 3.98
CA ALA A 140 4.01 -1.82 4.20
C ALA A 140 3.18 -0.69 3.57
N GLN A 141 3.71 0.55 3.50
CA GLN A 141 3.00 1.69 2.91
C GLN A 141 3.24 1.91 1.42
N ASN A 142 4.28 1.36 0.78
CA ASN A 142 4.52 1.72 -0.62
C ASN A 142 3.87 0.76 -1.63
N VAL A 143 3.90 -0.55 -1.39
CA VAL A 143 3.37 -1.53 -2.36
C VAL A 143 1.85 -1.61 -2.26
N ILE A 144 1.35 -1.80 -1.04
CA ILE A 144 -0.06 -2.15 -0.85
C ILE A 144 -1.00 -0.98 -1.22
N PRO A 145 -0.77 0.28 -0.86
CA PRO A 145 -1.66 1.39 -1.25
C PRO A 145 -1.66 1.67 -2.75
N LEU A 146 -0.53 1.64 -3.43
CA LEU A 146 -0.48 1.87 -4.88
C LEU A 146 -1.11 0.73 -5.68
N GLU A 147 -0.83 -0.53 -5.31
CA GLU A 147 -1.50 -1.69 -5.92
C GLU A 147 -3.00 -1.71 -5.62
N ARG A 148 -3.42 -1.33 -4.41
CA ARG A 148 -4.84 -1.19 -4.06
C ARG A 148 -5.55 -0.23 -5.00
N HIS A 149 -4.95 0.92 -5.28
CA HIS A 149 -5.52 1.86 -6.22
C HIS A 149 -5.57 1.29 -7.64
N PHE A 150 -4.52 0.59 -8.07
CA PHE A 150 -4.47 -0.04 -9.39
C PHE A 150 -5.59 -1.06 -9.58
N ILE A 151 -5.75 -1.96 -8.62
CA ILE A 151 -6.81 -2.96 -8.60
C ILE A 151 -8.17 -2.27 -8.68
N ARG A 152 -8.38 -1.21 -7.90
CA ARG A 152 -9.63 -0.43 -7.90
C ARG A 152 -9.91 0.22 -9.25
N VAL A 153 -8.92 0.85 -9.88
CA VAL A 153 -9.05 1.46 -11.21
C VAL A 153 -9.40 0.38 -12.24
N GLY A 154 -8.75 -0.78 -12.17
CA GLY A 154 -9.03 -1.92 -13.04
C GLY A 154 -10.49 -2.41 -12.96
N VAL A 155 -11.01 -2.61 -11.76
CA VAL A 155 -12.40 -3.04 -11.55
C VAL A 155 -13.40 -2.00 -12.04
N LEU A 156 -13.16 -0.70 -11.78
CA LEU A 156 -14.02 0.36 -12.28
C LEU A 156 -14.01 0.45 -13.81
N LYS A 157 -12.86 0.25 -14.45
CA LYS A 157 -12.76 0.18 -15.92
C LYS A 157 -13.49 -1.02 -16.50
N ASP A 158 -13.37 -2.20 -15.88
CA ASP A 158 -14.13 -3.39 -16.30
C ASP A 158 -15.64 -3.07 -16.26
N LEU A 159 -16.11 -2.45 -15.18
CA LEU A 159 -17.52 -2.03 -15.04
C LEU A 159 -17.91 -0.98 -16.09
N GLN A 160 -17.08 0.03 -16.36
CA GLN A 160 -17.33 1.03 -17.40
C GLN A 160 -17.45 0.37 -18.77
N GLY A 161 -16.57 -0.57 -19.10
CA GLY A 161 -16.63 -1.34 -20.35
C GLY A 161 -17.94 -2.11 -20.48
N MET A 162 -18.31 -2.87 -19.45
CA MET A 162 -19.57 -3.63 -19.43
C MET A 162 -20.81 -2.75 -19.60
N MET A 163 -20.81 -1.54 -19.02
CA MET A 163 -21.91 -0.59 -19.17
C MET A 163 -21.92 0.03 -20.56
N SER A 164 -20.75 0.40 -21.09
CA SER A 164 -20.60 0.97 -22.44
C SER A 164 -21.06 0.01 -23.53
N ASP A 165 -20.72 -1.28 -23.41
CA ASP A 165 -21.16 -2.35 -24.32
C ASP A 165 -22.69 -2.50 -24.36
N ARG A 166 -23.37 -2.11 -23.28
CA ARG A 166 -24.85 -2.08 -23.19
C ARG A 166 -25.46 -0.76 -23.66
N GLY A 167 -24.65 0.17 -24.16
CA GLY A 167 -25.09 1.54 -24.50
C GLY A 167 -25.48 2.38 -23.28
N GLN A 168 -25.05 1.97 -22.08
CA GLN A 168 -25.35 2.66 -20.82
C GLN A 168 -24.11 3.43 -20.39
N ARG A 169 -24.09 4.76 -20.60
CA ARG A 169 -23.06 5.61 -19.99
C ARG A 169 -23.50 6.00 -18.58
N ASN A 170 -22.59 5.89 -17.63
CA ASN A 170 -22.82 6.28 -16.24
C ASN A 170 -21.85 7.39 -15.83
N SER A 171 -22.36 8.63 -15.73
CA SER A 171 -21.58 9.79 -15.32
C SER A 171 -21.03 9.69 -13.90
N ASP A 172 -21.73 8.98 -13.01
CA ASP A 172 -21.28 8.79 -11.63
C ASP A 172 -20.06 7.85 -11.60
N LEU A 173 -20.05 6.84 -12.47
CA LEU A 173 -18.91 5.94 -12.61
C LEU A 173 -17.69 6.65 -13.20
N ASP A 174 -17.89 7.50 -14.21
CA ASP A 174 -16.85 8.38 -14.75
C ASP A 174 -16.25 9.26 -13.64
N LEU A 175 -17.10 9.90 -12.83
CA LEU A 175 -16.68 10.72 -11.69
C LEU A 175 -15.94 9.92 -10.61
N MET A 176 -16.35 8.68 -10.33
CA MET A 176 -15.67 7.81 -9.37
C MET A 176 -14.25 7.46 -9.85
N THR A 177 -14.10 7.11 -11.13
CA THR A 177 -12.79 6.85 -11.73
C THR A 177 -11.91 8.10 -11.65
N ASP A 178 -12.43 9.29 -11.96
CA ASP A 178 -11.68 10.54 -11.86
C ASP A 178 -11.26 10.86 -10.42
N LYS A 179 -12.16 10.71 -9.44
CA LYS A 179 -11.83 10.90 -8.01
C LYS A 179 -10.76 9.93 -7.52
N LEU A 180 -10.82 8.68 -7.98
CA LEU A 180 -9.82 7.67 -7.66
C LEU A 180 -8.45 8.05 -8.21
N MET A 181 -8.40 8.55 -9.45
CA MET A 181 -7.18 9.04 -10.07
C MET A 181 -6.59 10.25 -9.33
N VAL A 182 -7.44 11.15 -8.84
CA VAL A 182 -7.00 12.25 -7.97
C VAL A 182 -6.42 11.70 -6.66
N GLY A 183 -7.11 10.78 -6.00
CA GLY A 183 -6.65 10.16 -4.75
C GLY A 183 -5.29 9.48 -4.88
N VAL A 184 -5.08 8.73 -5.98
CA VAL A 184 -3.78 8.15 -6.36
C VAL A 184 -2.68 9.20 -6.40
N SER A 185 -2.95 10.33 -7.06
CA SER A 185 -1.97 11.38 -7.27
C SER A 185 -1.60 12.03 -5.94
N THR A 186 -2.60 12.28 -5.10
CA THR A 186 -2.42 12.79 -3.74
C THR A 186 -1.58 11.82 -2.89
N THR A 187 -1.86 10.52 -2.94
CA THR A 187 -1.06 9.52 -2.20
C THR A 187 0.40 9.50 -2.65
N ILE A 188 0.68 9.65 -3.95
CA ILE A 188 2.06 9.75 -4.45
C ILE A 188 2.74 11.02 -3.96
N GLU A 189 2.04 12.16 -4.02
CA GLU A 189 2.56 13.43 -3.51
C GLU A 189 2.87 13.34 -2.01
N GLU A 190 1.98 12.72 -1.21
CA GLU A 190 2.22 12.46 0.21
C GLU A 190 3.47 11.60 0.44
N TYR A 191 3.68 10.53 -0.34
CA TYR A 191 4.89 9.72 -0.23
C TYR A 191 6.15 10.47 -0.62
N LEU A 192 6.11 11.26 -1.69
CA LEU A 192 7.23 12.09 -2.10
C LEU A 192 7.60 13.12 -1.01
N LEU A 193 6.60 13.73 -0.36
CA LEU A 193 6.81 14.66 0.76
C LEU A 193 7.42 13.97 1.98
N ILE A 194 6.96 12.75 2.32
CA ILE A 194 7.53 11.96 3.42
C ILE A 194 9.00 11.64 3.11
N ILE A 195 9.30 11.19 1.89
CA ILE A 195 10.68 10.91 1.48
C ILE A 195 11.51 12.17 1.52
N GLU A 196 11.02 13.29 1.01
CA GLU A 196 11.74 14.57 1.02
C GLU A 196 12.06 15.02 2.46
N HIS A 197 11.11 14.90 3.38
CA HIS A 197 11.30 15.30 4.78
C HIS A 197 12.28 14.37 5.52
N ASP A 198 12.18 13.06 5.28
CA ASP A 198 12.87 12.04 6.06
C ASP A 198 14.01 11.35 5.28
N PHE A 199 14.46 11.89 4.13
CA PHE A 199 15.34 11.19 3.18
C PHE A 199 16.63 10.64 3.82
N HIS A 200 17.15 11.37 4.81
CA HIS A 200 18.36 11.06 5.57
C HIS A 200 18.21 9.84 6.49
N GLN A 201 17.02 9.25 6.59
CA GLN A 201 16.77 8.07 7.39
C GLN A 201 16.78 6.78 6.55
N TYR A 202 16.78 6.90 5.21
CA TYR A 202 16.68 5.75 4.31
C TYR A 202 18.06 5.32 3.79
N GLN A 203 18.25 4.01 3.62
CA GLN A 203 19.42 3.50 2.91
C GLN A 203 19.25 3.73 1.40
N SER A 204 20.35 3.91 0.66
CA SER A 204 20.32 4.10 -0.80
C SER A 204 19.49 3.03 -1.51
N LYS A 205 19.66 1.76 -1.10
CA LYS A 205 18.93 0.62 -1.68
C LYS A 205 17.40 0.74 -1.53
N ASP A 206 16.92 1.34 -0.44
CA ASP A 206 15.49 1.45 -0.16
C ASP A 206 14.88 2.54 -1.06
N LEU A 207 15.60 3.67 -1.21
CA LEU A 207 15.24 4.75 -2.12
C LEU A 207 15.28 4.29 -3.59
N GLU A 208 16.29 3.51 -3.98
CA GLU A 208 16.39 2.92 -5.32
C GLU A 208 15.23 1.98 -5.62
N TRP A 209 14.90 1.09 -4.69
CA TRP A 209 13.76 0.19 -4.82
C TRP A 209 12.45 0.97 -4.97
N PHE A 210 12.18 1.95 -4.12
CA PHE A 210 10.96 2.76 -4.24
C PHE A 210 10.89 3.56 -5.53
N ALA A 211 12.01 4.11 -5.99
CA ALA A 211 12.05 4.81 -7.27
C ALA A 211 11.71 3.85 -8.42
N ALA A 212 12.20 2.61 -8.38
CA ALA A 212 11.87 1.58 -9.35
C ALA A 212 10.38 1.21 -9.31
N GLU A 213 9.80 1.01 -8.12
CA GLU A 213 8.37 0.74 -7.93
C GLU A 213 7.50 1.90 -8.43
N LEU A 214 7.83 3.14 -8.07
CA LEU A 214 7.11 4.32 -8.52
C LEU A 214 7.16 4.48 -10.05
N LEU A 215 8.29 4.12 -10.67
CA LEU A 215 8.46 4.13 -12.11
C LEU A 215 7.64 3.04 -12.79
N ASP A 216 7.74 1.80 -12.32
CA ASP A 216 6.96 0.66 -12.83
C ASP A 216 5.46 0.96 -12.72
N TRP A 217 5.03 1.47 -11.57
CA TRP A 217 3.67 1.93 -11.35
C TRP A 217 3.27 3.03 -12.35
N SER A 218 4.11 4.04 -12.54
CA SER A 218 3.85 5.13 -13.49
C SER A 218 3.72 4.62 -14.93
N ILE A 219 4.44 3.54 -15.28
CA ILE A 219 4.33 2.88 -16.59
C ILE A 219 3.01 2.14 -16.69
N LYS A 220 2.69 1.26 -15.73
CA LYS A 220 1.44 0.50 -15.70
C LYS A 220 0.21 1.41 -15.76
N MET A 221 0.23 2.55 -15.08
CA MET A 221 -0.88 3.51 -15.08
C MET A 221 -1.15 4.17 -16.42
N LYS A 222 -0.20 4.19 -17.35
CA LYS A 222 -0.46 4.74 -18.70
C LYS A 222 -1.58 3.97 -19.41
N ASP A 223 -1.70 2.67 -19.15
CA ASP A 223 -2.78 1.85 -19.71
C ASP A 223 -4.14 2.20 -19.10
N TYR A 224 -4.12 2.84 -17.93
CA TYR A 224 -5.32 3.23 -17.19
C TYR A 224 -5.71 4.70 -17.41
N LEU A 225 -4.80 5.52 -17.91
CA LEU A 225 -4.99 6.95 -18.04
C LEU A 225 -5.28 7.36 -19.48
N SER A 226 -6.24 8.27 -19.64
CA SER A 226 -6.38 9.01 -20.90
C SER A 226 -5.22 9.99 -21.09
N ASP A 227 -4.90 10.33 -22.34
CA ASP A 227 -3.88 11.34 -22.65
C ASP A 227 -4.10 12.67 -21.89
N ALA A 228 -5.36 13.06 -21.70
CA ALA A 228 -5.73 14.27 -20.95
C ALA A 228 -5.39 14.16 -19.45
N GLN A 229 -5.60 12.98 -18.85
CA GLN A 229 -5.23 12.71 -17.46
C GLN A 229 -3.70 12.63 -17.31
N ILE A 230 -3.00 11.95 -18.22
CA ILE A 230 -1.52 11.94 -18.25
C ILE A 230 -0.99 13.37 -18.33
N LEU A 231 -1.57 14.20 -19.19
CA LEU A 231 -1.17 15.60 -19.34
C LEU A 231 -1.41 16.40 -18.06
N THR A 232 -2.55 16.18 -17.38
CA THR A 232 -2.88 16.84 -16.11
C THR A 232 -1.89 16.47 -15.01
N LEU A 233 -1.61 15.17 -14.84
CA LEU A 233 -0.60 14.69 -13.88
C LEU A 233 0.77 15.28 -14.21
N THR A 234 1.16 15.27 -15.48
CA THR A 234 2.45 15.83 -15.92
C THR A 234 2.55 17.34 -15.68
N LYS A 235 1.43 18.07 -15.74
CA LYS A 235 1.38 19.52 -15.45
C LYS A 235 1.49 19.81 -13.96
N ASN A 236 0.78 19.07 -13.11
CA ASN A 236 0.84 19.22 -11.66
C ASN A 236 2.23 18.86 -11.11
N TRP A 237 2.96 17.99 -11.81
CA TRP A 237 4.33 17.59 -11.45
C TRP A 237 5.43 18.48 -12.06
N LYS A 238 5.09 19.68 -12.55
CA LYS A 238 6.09 20.71 -12.84
C LYS A 238 6.34 21.54 -11.58
N PHE A 239 7.06 20.92 -10.64
CA PHE A 239 7.84 21.64 -9.65
C PHE A 239 9.27 21.83 -10.18
#